data_AF-A0A5P9QB85-F1
#
_entry.id   AF-A0A5P9QB85-F1
#
_cell.length_a   1.000
_cell.length_b   1.000
_cell.length_c   1.000
_cell.angle_alpha   90.00
_cell.angle_beta   90.00
_cell.angle_gamma   90.00
#
_symmetry.space_group_name_H-M   'P 1'
#
loop_
_entity.id
_entity.type
_entity.pdbx_description
1 polymer ?
#
loop_
_entity_poly.entity_id
_entity_poly.type
_entity_poly.pdbx_seq_one_letter_code
_entity_poly.pdbx_strand_id
1 'polypeptide(L)'
;MSAGVVVGRARTLTRAWLVALFGAYLALLVWLVLWKLHLPWVGTGERQAPKLVPFVATAENGPSQPSEVLGNVLVFVPFGVYLGLLAPARAWWRTWGRAVGVVALTSIGLEAAQYLLAVGSADVTDVLTNTAGGVVGLAVVALARAVLRGRTTAVLAGLCTVGTVVALLAVAAFVTSDVGYGSVPDGVTRHQVMDRVARDAPG
;
A
#
# COMPACT_ATOMS: atom_id res chain seq x y z
N MET A 1 15.29 39.09 -11.97
CA MET A 1 14.31 38.39 -11.10
C MET A 1 14.87 38.34 -9.68
N SER A 2 14.11 38.78 -8.67
CA SER A 2 14.55 38.75 -7.26
C SER A 2 14.77 37.31 -6.79
N ALA A 3 15.83 37.06 -6.00
CA ALA A 3 16.15 35.75 -5.43
C ALA A 3 14.97 35.10 -4.68
N GLY A 4 14.05 35.91 -4.12
CA GLY A 4 12.83 35.43 -3.48
C GLY A 4 11.86 34.70 -4.41
N VAL A 5 11.78 35.12 -5.69
CA VAL A 5 10.90 34.50 -6.70
C VAL A 5 11.44 33.12 -7.10
N VAL A 6 12.76 32.99 -7.25
CA VAL A 6 13.41 31.71 -7.61
C VAL A 6 13.24 30.69 -6.49
N VAL A 7 13.50 31.09 -5.24
CA VAL A 7 13.35 30.23 -4.07
C VAL A 7 11.89 29.83 -3.84
N GLY A 8 10.93 30.74 -4.06
CA GLY A 8 9.50 30.44 -4.02
C GLY A 8 9.09 29.38 -5.05
N ARG A 9 9.51 29.55 -6.32
CA ARG A 9 9.21 28.62 -7.40
C ARG A 9 9.79 27.22 -7.14
N ALA A 10 11.03 27.13 -6.68
CA ALA A 10 11.66 25.84 -6.36
C ALA A 10 10.89 25.07 -5.28
N ARG A 11 10.44 25.73 -4.21
CA ARG A 11 9.63 25.09 -3.15
C ARG A 11 8.29 24.59 -3.68
N THR A 12 7.62 25.35 -4.55
CA THR A 12 6.35 24.95 -5.16
C THR A 12 6.52 23.72 -6.04
N LEU A 13 7.58 23.67 -6.86
CA LEU A 13 7.89 22.51 -7.70
C LEU A 13 8.20 21.27 -6.87
N THR A 14 9.03 21.38 -5.82
CA THR A 14 9.32 20.25 -4.92
C THR A 14 8.04 19.73 -4.25
N ARG A 15 7.15 20.62 -3.81
CA ARG A 15 5.88 20.20 -3.20
C ARG A 15 4.97 19.51 -4.23
N ALA A 16 4.85 20.06 -5.44
CA ALA A 16 4.07 19.43 -6.51
C ALA A 16 4.60 18.04 -6.87
N TRP A 17 5.94 17.91 -6.94
CA TRP A 17 6.60 16.62 -7.16
C TRP A 17 6.31 15.61 -6.04
N LEU A 18 6.42 16.02 -4.78
CA LEU A 18 6.07 15.17 -3.64
C LEU A 18 4.60 14.74 -3.66
N VAL A 19 3.69 15.60 -4.09
CA VAL A 19 2.27 15.25 -4.27
C VAL A 19 2.10 14.22 -5.38
N ALA A 20 2.79 14.38 -6.51
CA ALA A 20 2.74 13.42 -7.61
C ALA A 20 3.27 12.04 -7.18
N LEU A 21 4.44 12.01 -6.51
CA LEU A 21 5.00 10.79 -5.95
C LEU A 21 4.07 10.15 -4.92
N PHE A 22 3.47 10.97 -4.05
CA PHE A 22 2.53 10.47 -3.05
C PHE A 22 1.29 9.86 -3.71
N GLY A 23 0.74 10.48 -4.76
CA GLY A 23 -0.36 9.93 -5.53
C GLY A 23 -0.03 8.58 -6.15
N ALA A 24 1.14 8.45 -6.79
CA ALA A 24 1.61 7.17 -7.34
C ALA A 24 1.77 6.11 -6.24
N TYR A 25 2.39 6.48 -5.12
CA TYR A 25 2.52 5.62 -3.95
C TYR A 25 1.16 5.19 -3.38
N LEU A 26 0.17 6.09 -3.30
CA LEU A 26 -1.17 5.76 -2.80
C LEU A 26 -1.89 4.76 -3.71
N ALA A 27 -1.73 4.89 -5.03
CA ALA A 27 -2.28 3.91 -5.96
C ALA A 27 -1.66 2.52 -5.72
N LEU A 28 -0.34 2.45 -5.53
CA LEU A 28 0.34 1.20 -5.18
C LEU A 28 -0.10 0.65 -3.82
N LEU A 29 -0.24 1.51 -2.82
CA LEU A 29 -0.68 1.15 -1.47
C LEU A 29 -2.07 0.52 -1.51
N VAL A 30 -3.03 1.18 -2.17
CA VAL A 30 -4.40 0.67 -2.35
C VAL A 30 -4.37 -0.67 -3.07
N TRP A 31 -3.59 -0.79 -4.15
CA TRP A 31 -3.50 -2.05 -4.90
C TRP A 31 -2.92 -3.19 -4.06
N LEU A 32 -1.84 -2.93 -3.32
CA LEU A 32 -1.20 -3.92 -2.46
C LEU A 32 -2.12 -4.36 -1.32
N VAL A 33 -2.81 -3.44 -0.65
CA VAL A 33 -3.69 -3.78 0.49
C VAL A 33 -4.94 -4.51 0.02
N LEU A 34 -5.61 -4.04 -1.04
CA LEU A 34 -6.88 -4.63 -1.49
C LEU A 34 -6.68 -5.96 -2.21
N TRP A 35 -5.63 -6.10 -3.04
CA TRP A 35 -5.48 -7.26 -3.91
C TRP A 35 -4.14 -7.98 -3.79
N LYS A 36 -3.23 -7.56 -2.89
CA LYS A 36 -1.91 -8.20 -2.68
C LYS A 36 -1.14 -8.41 -4.00
N LEU A 37 -1.22 -7.41 -4.89
CA LEU A 37 -0.65 -7.40 -6.25
C LEU A 37 -1.33 -8.31 -7.29
N HIS A 38 -2.42 -9.00 -6.94
CA HIS A 38 -3.25 -9.68 -7.93
C HIS A 38 -4.04 -8.68 -8.78
N LEU A 39 -4.54 -9.15 -9.93
CA LEU A 39 -5.44 -8.35 -10.77
C LEU A 39 -6.69 -7.95 -9.96
N PRO A 40 -7.14 -6.68 -10.06
CA PRO A 40 -8.32 -6.23 -9.34
C PRO A 40 -9.56 -7.07 -9.68
N TRP A 41 -10.18 -7.63 -8.65
CA TRP A 41 -11.42 -8.40 -8.73
C TRP A 41 -12.38 -7.98 -7.63
N VAL A 42 -13.65 -8.36 -7.76
CA VAL A 42 -14.69 -8.18 -6.74
C VAL A 42 -15.24 -9.55 -6.42
N GLY A 43 -15.37 -9.87 -5.13
CA GLY A 43 -15.90 -11.15 -4.70
C GLY A 43 -17.39 -11.28 -4.95
N THR A 44 -17.77 -12.46 -5.44
CA THR A 44 -19.16 -12.83 -5.70
C THR A 44 -19.76 -13.69 -4.58
N GLY A 45 -18.96 -14.05 -3.57
CA GLY A 45 -19.37 -14.87 -2.43
C GLY A 45 -19.92 -14.06 -1.26
N GLU A 46 -20.31 -14.76 -0.20
CA GLU A 46 -20.70 -14.12 1.06
C GLU A 46 -19.49 -13.38 1.67
N ARG A 47 -19.77 -12.23 2.28
CA ARG A 47 -18.75 -11.43 2.95
C ARG A 47 -18.34 -12.14 4.24
N GLN A 48 -17.03 -12.30 4.44
CA GLN A 48 -16.49 -12.88 5.67
C GLN A 48 -16.75 -11.94 6.85
N ALA A 49 -17.00 -12.50 8.04
CA ALA A 49 -17.22 -11.71 9.23
C ALA A 49 -15.92 -10.96 9.60
N PRO A 50 -16.00 -9.66 9.94
CA PRO A 50 -14.83 -8.90 10.30
C PRO A 50 -14.18 -9.43 11.59
N LYS A 51 -12.86 -9.53 11.58
CA LYS A 51 -12.08 -9.92 12.75
C LYS A 51 -11.87 -8.70 13.66
N LEU A 52 -12.70 -8.63 14.71
CA LEU A 52 -12.74 -7.48 15.62
C LEU A 52 -11.74 -7.58 16.78
N VAL A 53 -11.32 -8.79 17.14
CA VAL A 53 -10.34 -9.01 18.21
C VAL A 53 -8.95 -9.13 17.58
N PRO A 54 -8.03 -8.20 17.85
CA PRO A 54 -6.74 -8.17 17.17
C PRO A 54 -5.84 -9.33 17.63
N PHE A 55 -4.98 -9.78 16.72
CA PHE A 55 -3.88 -10.74 16.89
C PHE A 55 -4.29 -12.19 17.16
N VAL A 56 -5.48 -12.43 17.67
CA VAL A 56 -5.99 -13.76 18.02
C VAL A 56 -6.71 -14.43 16.87
N ALA A 57 -6.85 -15.75 16.93
CA ALA A 57 -7.71 -16.48 16.01
C ALA A 57 -9.19 -16.24 16.31
N THR A 58 -10.03 -16.36 15.29
CA THR A 58 -11.49 -16.37 15.37
C THR A 58 -12.02 -17.68 14.80
N ALA A 59 -13.35 -17.87 14.83
CA ALA A 59 -13.97 -19.06 14.22
C ALA A 59 -13.72 -19.15 12.70
N GLU A 60 -13.56 -18.00 12.02
CA GLU A 60 -13.43 -17.91 10.56
C GLU A 60 -11.99 -17.70 10.09
N ASN A 61 -11.14 -17.09 10.92
CA ASN A 61 -9.78 -16.68 10.56
C ASN A 61 -8.74 -17.10 11.60
N GLY A 62 -7.55 -17.49 11.14
CA GLY A 62 -6.40 -17.80 12.01
C GLY A 62 -5.83 -16.59 12.76
N PRO A 63 -4.83 -16.81 13.65
CA PRO A 63 -4.12 -15.72 14.30
C PRO A 63 -3.31 -14.92 13.28
N SER A 64 -3.10 -13.63 13.55
CA SER A 64 -2.36 -12.75 12.63
C SER A 64 -0.89 -13.18 12.54
N GLN A 65 -0.38 -13.39 11.33
CA GLN A 65 1.00 -13.85 11.15
C GLN A 65 1.98 -12.69 11.37
N PRO A 66 3.14 -12.93 12.02
CA PRO A 66 4.15 -11.88 12.22
C PRO A 66 4.64 -11.24 10.92
N SER A 67 4.71 -12.00 9.82
CA SER A 67 5.08 -11.52 8.49
C SER A 67 4.06 -10.55 7.91
N GLU A 68 2.76 -10.82 8.08
CA GLU A 68 1.66 -9.95 7.65
C GLU A 68 1.66 -8.65 8.45
N VAL A 69 1.76 -8.77 9.78
CA VAL A 69 1.87 -7.64 10.71
C VAL A 69 3.05 -6.73 10.33
N LEU A 70 4.22 -7.32 10.10
CA LEU A 70 5.41 -6.57 9.71
C LEU A 70 5.24 -5.93 8.32
N GLY A 71 4.66 -6.66 7.36
CA GLY A 71 4.37 -6.16 6.03
C GLY A 71 3.49 -4.90 6.06
N ASN A 72 2.39 -4.96 6.83
CA ASN A 72 1.46 -3.85 7.02
C ASN A 72 2.13 -2.61 7.63
N VAL A 73 2.95 -2.80 8.68
CA VAL A 73 3.75 -1.72 9.26
C VAL A 73 4.68 -1.11 8.21
N LEU A 74 5.48 -1.94 7.52
CA LEU A 74 6.50 -1.47 6.58
C LEU A 74 5.90 -0.72 5.39
N VAL A 75 4.79 -1.23 4.86
CA VAL A 75 4.10 -0.61 3.73
C VAL A 75 3.49 0.73 4.14
N PHE A 76 3.09 0.94 5.40
CA PHE A 76 2.56 2.22 5.86
C PHE A 76 3.61 3.25 6.33
N VAL A 77 4.88 2.87 6.53
CA VAL A 77 5.95 3.81 6.88
C VAL A 77 6.09 4.95 5.85
N PRO A 78 6.18 4.68 4.52
CA PRO A 78 6.25 5.75 3.53
C PRO A 78 5.03 6.68 3.55
N PHE A 79 3.83 6.16 3.82
CA PHE A 79 2.62 6.98 3.97
C PHE A 79 2.80 8.05 5.04
N GLY A 80 3.30 7.67 6.23
CA GLY A 80 3.62 8.60 7.30
C GLY A 80 4.70 9.62 6.90
N VAL A 81 5.73 9.18 6.16
CA VAL A 81 6.79 10.08 5.67
C VAL A 81 6.23 11.13 4.71
N TYR A 82 5.37 10.75 3.76
CA TYR A 82 4.74 11.67 2.82
C TYR A 82 3.85 12.70 3.51
N LEU A 83 2.96 12.24 4.40
CA LEU A 83 2.17 13.15 5.24
C LEU A 83 3.09 14.12 5.98
N GLY A 84 4.24 13.64 6.42
CA GLY A 84 5.20 14.46 7.14
C GLY A 84 5.93 15.53 6.36
N LEU A 85 6.31 15.22 5.13
CA LEU A 85 6.94 16.16 4.22
C LEU A 85 5.95 17.20 3.68
N LEU A 86 4.70 16.79 3.46
CA LEU A 86 3.64 17.66 2.94
C LEU A 86 3.02 18.56 4.02
N ALA A 87 3.16 18.21 5.29
CA ALA A 87 2.71 19.03 6.41
C ALA A 87 3.56 20.31 6.57
N PRO A 88 2.95 21.45 6.96
CA PRO A 88 3.68 22.68 7.20
C PRO A 88 4.71 22.53 8.33
N ALA A 89 6.00 22.76 8.03
CA ALA A 89 7.09 22.56 9.00
C ALA A 89 6.91 23.32 10.32
N ARG A 90 6.38 24.55 10.28
CA ARG A 90 6.15 25.39 11.48
C ARG A 90 5.04 24.89 12.40
N ALA A 91 4.11 24.08 11.89
CA ALA A 91 2.96 23.56 12.62
C ALA A 91 2.99 22.04 12.76
N TRP A 92 4.13 21.40 12.43
CA TRP A 92 4.25 19.96 12.32
C TRP A 92 3.73 19.20 13.55
N TRP A 93 4.20 19.58 14.74
CA TRP A 93 3.78 18.97 16.01
C TRP A 93 2.30 19.22 16.33
N ARG A 94 1.72 20.35 15.91
CA ARG A 94 0.28 20.63 16.03
C ARG A 94 -0.56 19.80 15.07
N THR A 95 0.04 19.33 13.98
CA THR A 95 -0.62 18.51 12.96
C THR A 95 -0.39 17.02 13.16
N TRP A 96 0.45 16.61 14.12
CA TRP A 96 0.76 15.20 14.36
C TRP A 96 -0.50 14.36 14.63
N GLY A 97 -1.33 14.75 15.59
CA GLY A 97 -2.59 14.03 15.87
C GLY A 97 -3.52 13.95 14.66
N ARG A 98 -3.56 14.99 13.82
CA ARG A 98 -4.33 14.97 12.56
C ARG A 98 -3.74 13.98 11.56
N ALA A 99 -2.40 13.94 11.43
CA ALA A 99 -1.74 13.00 10.54
C ALA A 99 -1.95 11.55 10.99
N VAL A 100 -1.84 11.26 12.30
CA VAL A 100 -2.19 9.95 12.86
C VAL A 100 -3.64 9.59 12.57
N GLY A 101 -4.56 10.54 12.76
CA GLY A 101 -5.98 10.34 12.42
C GLY A 101 -6.20 10.05 10.93
N VAL A 102 -5.50 10.75 10.03
CA VAL A 102 -5.54 10.47 8.58
C VAL A 102 -5.04 9.04 8.29
N VAL A 103 -3.99 8.57 8.96
CA VAL A 103 -3.50 7.18 8.81
C VAL A 103 -4.55 6.18 9.28
N ALA A 104 -5.08 6.36 10.48
CA ALA A 104 -6.09 5.47 11.04
C ALA A 104 -7.34 5.42 10.16
N LEU A 105 -7.85 6.57 9.72
CA LEU A 105 -9.02 6.65 8.84
C LEU A 105 -8.76 6.04 7.46
N THR A 106 -7.56 6.24 6.89
CA THR A 106 -7.18 5.61 5.63
C THR A 106 -7.16 4.09 5.80
N SER A 107 -6.59 3.59 6.89
CA SER A 107 -6.55 2.15 7.17
C SER A 107 -7.95 1.56 7.34
N ILE A 108 -8.81 2.21 8.13
CA ILE A 108 -10.23 1.82 8.28
C ILE A 108 -10.94 1.82 6.91
N GLY A 109 -10.67 2.82 6.07
CA GLY A 109 -11.23 2.89 4.72
C GLY A 109 -10.80 1.74 3.82
N LEU A 110 -9.55 1.28 3.93
CA LEU A 110 -9.05 0.12 3.19
C LEU A 110 -9.71 -1.18 3.67
N GLU A 111 -9.80 -1.41 4.98
CA GLU A 111 -10.51 -2.57 5.54
C GLU A 111 -11.99 -2.58 5.13
N ALA A 112 -12.64 -1.41 5.19
CA ALA A 112 -14.02 -1.25 4.76
C ALA A 112 -14.18 -1.56 3.26
N ALA A 113 -13.23 -1.13 2.44
CA ALA A 113 -13.22 -1.47 1.01
C ALA A 113 -13.01 -2.97 0.78
N GLN A 114 -12.11 -3.64 1.50
CA GLN A 114 -11.94 -5.10 1.38
C GLN A 114 -13.23 -5.85 1.72
N TYR A 115 -13.90 -5.45 2.81
CA TYR A 115 -15.17 -6.02 3.22
C TYR A 115 -16.29 -5.78 2.19
N LEU A 116 -16.44 -4.54 1.71
CA LEU A 116 -17.48 -4.17 0.75
C LEU A 116 -17.30 -4.87 -0.60
N LEU A 117 -16.05 -4.99 -1.06
CA LEU A 117 -15.69 -5.66 -2.31
C LEU A 117 -15.63 -7.18 -2.18
N ALA A 118 -15.81 -7.74 -0.97
CA ALA A 118 -15.70 -9.19 -0.69
C ALA A 118 -14.38 -9.81 -1.19
N VAL A 119 -13.28 -9.04 -1.13
CA VAL A 119 -11.94 -9.48 -1.58
C VAL A 119 -11.08 -10.02 -0.45
N GLY A 120 -11.54 -9.88 0.80
CA GLY A 120 -10.87 -10.38 2.00
C GLY A 120 -11.72 -10.14 3.25
N SER A 121 -11.21 -10.60 4.40
CA SER A 121 -11.78 -10.29 5.71
C SER A 121 -11.17 -9.00 6.25
N ALA A 122 -12.01 -8.05 6.64
CA ALA A 122 -11.55 -6.89 7.40
C ALA A 122 -10.98 -7.32 8.77
N ASP A 123 -9.81 -6.82 9.14
CA ASP A 123 -9.10 -7.19 10.38
C ASP A 123 -8.66 -5.93 11.15
N VAL A 124 -9.06 -5.82 12.42
CA VAL A 124 -8.63 -4.73 13.31
C VAL A 124 -7.11 -4.75 13.52
N THR A 125 -6.44 -5.91 13.44
CA THR A 125 -4.98 -5.97 13.45
C THR A 125 -4.36 -5.17 12.31
N ASP A 126 -4.97 -5.20 11.12
CA ASP A 126 -4.46 -4.47 9.97
C ASP A 126 -4.64 -2.97 10.17
N VAL A 127 -5.78 -2.54 10.72
CA VAL A 127 -5.97 -1.13 11.15
C VAL A 127 -4.87 -0.66 12.09
N LEU A 128 -4.59 -1.45 13.14
CA LEU A 128 -3.60 -1.09 14.17
C LEU A 128 -2.17 -1.08 13.61
N THR A 129 -1.80 -2.09 12.83
CA THR A 129 -0.44 -2.24 12.29
C THR A 129 -0.13 -1.22 11.21
N ASN A 130 -1.08 -0.95 10.31
CA ASN A 130 -1.01 0.15 9.34
C ASN A 130 -0.88 1.52 10.04
N THR A 131 -1.68 1.74 11.10
CA THR A 131 -1.59 2.97 11.89
C THR A 131 -0.22 3.10 12.56
N ALA A 132 0.31 2.03 13.12
CA ALA A 132 1.64 1.99 13.71
C ALA A 132 2.73 2.29 12.66
N GLY A 133 2.65 1.71 11.47
CA GLY A 133 3.53 2.02 10.35
C GLY A 133 3.53 3.51 10.00
N GLY A 134 2.35 4.12 9.88
CA GLY A 134 2.24 5.55 9.64
C GLY A 134 2.84 6.39 10.76
N VAL A 135 2.63 6.02 12.02
CA VAL A 135 3.27 6.69 13.18
C VAL A 135 4.79 6.60 13.11
N VAL A 136 5.35 5.43 12.76
CA VAL A 136 6.80 5.26 12.56
C VAL A 136 7.29 6.17 11.44
N GLY A 137 6.57 6.27 10.32
CA GLY A 137 6.89 7.21 9.24
C GLY A 137 6.90 8.68 9.68
N LEU A 138 5.93 9.10 10.49
CA LEU A 138 5.90 10.44 11.07
C LEU A 138 7.11 10.67 12.00
N ALA A 139 7.47 9.66 12.81
CA ALA A 139 8.62 9.70 13.70
C ALA A 139 9.94 9.85 12.92
N VAL A 140 10.10 9.13 11.80
CA VAL A 140 11.25 9.27 10.89
C VAL A 140 11.40 10.73 10.42
N VAL A 141 10.31 11.38 10.02
CA VAL A 141 10.35 12.79 9.61
C VAL A 141 10.71 13.71 10.77
N ALA A 142 10.17 13.45 11.97
CA ALA A 142 10.50 14.25 13.15
C ALA A 142 11.99 14.15 13.51
N LEU A 143 12.55 12.94 13.51
CA LEU A 143 13.97 12.69 13.74
C LEU A 143 14.85 13.33 12.66
N ALA A 144 14.49 13.15 11.40
CA ALA A 144 15.21 13.76 10.29
C ALA A 144 15.22 15.29 10.37
N ARG A 145 14.12 15.93 10.79
CA ARG A 145 14.08 17.38 11.04
C ARG A 145 15.02 17.83 12.14
N ALA A 146 15.18 17.03 13.19
CA ALA A 146 16.11 17.31 14.27
C ALA A 146 17.58 17.19 13.84
N VAL A 147 17.90 16.14 13.06
CA VAL A 147 19.27 15.82 12.65
C VAL A 147 19.72 16.59 11.41
N LEU A 148 18.93 16.56 10.33
CA LEU A 148 19.28 17.10 9.00
C LEU A 148 18.86 18.55 8.81
N ARG A 149 17.96 19.07 9.67
CA ARG A 149 17.49 20.46 9.69
C ARG A 149 17.04 20.93 8.29
N GLY A 150 17.67 21.96 7.73
CA GLY A 150 17.32 22.54 6.43
C GLY A 150 17.46 21.58 5.24
N ARG A 151 18.20 20.47 5.39
CA ARG A 151 18.37 19.46 4.33
C ARG A 151 17.29 18.38 4.34
N THR A 152 16.44 18.32 5.37
CA THR A 152 15.46 17.25 5.57
C THR A 152 14.57 17.02 4.35
N THR A 153 13.97 18.08 3.81
CA THR A 153 13.08 17.95 2.66
C THR A 153 13.82 17.42 1.43
N ALA A 154 15.04 17.89 1.16
CA ALA A 154 15.80 17.44 0.01
C ALA A 154 16.19 15.96 0.12
N VAL A 155 16.72 15.54 1.29
CA VAL A 155 17.13 14.16 1.53
C VAL A 155 15.94 13.21 1.47
N LEU A 156 14.89 13.49 2.26
CA LEU A 156 13.72 12.61 2.30
C LEU A 156 12.94 12.62 0.99
N ALA A 157 12.85 13.74 0.25
CA ALA A 157 12.24 13.75 -1.08
C ALA A 157 13.06 12.91 -2.08
N GLY A 158 14.39 12.94 -1.99
CA GLY A 158 15.28 12.06 -2.76
C GLY A 158 15.01 10.59 -2.44
N LEU A 159 14.97 10.22 -1.16
CA LEU A 159 14.65 8.85 -0.72
C LEU A 159 13.25 8.41 -1.17
N CYS A 160 12.23 9.26 -1.03
CA CYS A 160 10.87 9.00 -1.52
C CYS A 160 10.84 8.80 -3.04
N THR A 161 11.62 9.59 -3.79
CA THR A 161 11.75 9.45 -5.25
C THR A 161 12.34 8.09 -5.60
N VAL A 162 13.51 7.76 -5.03
CA VAL A 162 14.19 6.48 -5.26
C VAL A 162 13.29 5.31 -4.87
N GLY A 163 12.72 5.34 -3.67
CA GLY A 163 11.85 4.27 -3.17
C GLY A 163 10.61 4.06 -4.04
N THR A 164 9.94 5.14 -4.46
CA THR A 164 8.75 5.02 -5.32
C THR A 164 9.11 4.52 -6.71
N VAL A 165 10.19 5.02 -7.31
CA VAL A 165 10.64 4.54 -8.63
C VAL A 165 11.03 3.07 -8.56
N VAL A 166 11.79 2.65 -7.55
CA VAL A 166 12.15 1.24 -7.35
C VAL A 166 10.90 0.37 -7.18
N ALA A 167 9.93 0.81 -6.37
CA ALA A 167 8.67 0.08 -6.18
C ALA A 167 7.89 -0.04 -7.49
N LEU A 168 7.78 1.04 -8.27
CA LEU A 168 7.12 1.02 -9.58
C LEU A 168 7.83 0.08 -10.57
N LEU A 169 9.16 0.09 -10.60
CA LEU A 169 9.93 -0.80 -11.45
C LEU A 169 9.79 -2.26 -11.03
N ALA A 170 9.80 -2.54 -9.73
CA ALA A 170 9.58 -3.88 -9.20
C ALA A 170 8.18 -4.39 -9.54
N VAL A 171 7.15 -3.54 -9.42
CA VAL A 171 5.78 -3.87 -9.83
C VAL A 171 5.69 -4.09 -11.34
N ALA A 172 6.30 -3.22 -12.15
CA ALA A 172 6.33 -3.38 -13.60
C ALA A 172 7.00 -4.71 -13.99
N ALA A 173 8.13 -5.05 -13.36
CA ALA A 173 8.81 -6.32 -13.59
C ALA A 173 7.97 -7.53 -13.14
N PHE A 174 7.28 -7.42 -12.00
CA PHE A 174 6.37 -8.47 -11.52
C PHE A 174 5.22 -8.70 -12.50
N VAL A 175 4.57 -7.63 -12.97
CA VAL A 175 3.45 -7.70 -13.91
C VAL A 175 3.86 -8.21 -15.29
N THR A 176 5.08 -7.90 -15.75
CA THR A 176 5.58 -8.39 -17.05
C THR A 176 6.20 -9.77 -16.99
N SER A 177 6.59 -10.24 -15.80
CA SER A 177 7.04 -11.62 -15.61
C SER A 177 5.86 -12.60 -15.70
N ASP A 178 6.06 -13.77 -16.31
CA ASP A 178 5.07 -14.86 -16.37
C ASP A 178 4.59 -15.33 -14.97
N VAL A 179 5.22 -14.86 -13.89
CA VAL A 179 4.83 -15.07 -12.49
C VAL A 179 3.48 -14.41 -12.16
N GLY A 180 3.11 -13.30 -12.83
CA GLY A 180 1.82 -12.62 -12.62
C GLY A 180 0.64 -13.22 -13.39
N TYR A 181 0.91 -14.07 -14.40
CA TYR A 181 -0.09 -14.68 -15.29
C TYR A 181 -0.04 -16.22 -15.27
N GLY A 182 0.57 -16.81 -14.24
CA GLY A 182 0.84 -18.24 -14.13
C GLY A 182 -0.40 -19.14 -14.21
N SER A 183 -0.62 -19.63 -15.44
CA SER A 183 -1.34 -20.85 -15.86
C SER A 183 -2.79 -21.02 -15.39
N VAL A 184 -3.72 -20.94 -16.34
CA VAL A 184 -4.93 -21.79 -16.32
C VAL A 184 -4.47 -23.20 -15.90
N PRO A 185 -5.08 -23.83 -14.88
CA PRO A 185 -4.68 -25.16 -14.48
C PRO A 185 -4.67 -26.09 -15.69
N ASP A 186 -3.49 -26.59 -16.06
CA ASP A 186 -3.30 -27.62 -17.09
C ASP A 186 -3.86 -28.95 -16.57
N GLY A 187 -5.17 -28.99 -16.33
CA GLY A 187 -5.94 -30.18 -16.02
C GLY A 187 -6.61 -30.79 -17.24
N VAL A 188 -6.47 -30.16 -18.42
CA VAL A 188 -7.03 -30.67 -19.67
C VAL A 188 -5.99 -30.49 -20.77
N THR A 189 -4.95 -31.32 -20.71
CA THR A 189 -4.01 -31.49 -21.83
C THR A 189 -4.82 -31.78 -23.10
N ARG A 190 -4.49 -31.14 -24.22
CA ARG A 190 -5.19 -31.30 -25.52
C ARG A 190 -5.39 -32.76 -25.94
N HIS A 191 -4.52 -33.67 -25.46
CA HIS A 191 -4.65 -35.11 -25.60
C HIS A 191 -5.87 -35.72 -24.90
N GLN A 192 -6.26 -35.26 -23.71
CA GLN A 192 -7.42 -35.79 -22.98
C GLN A 192 -8.77 -35.37 -23.60
N VAL A 193 -8.83 -34.23 -24.29
CA VAL A 193 -10.03 -33.83 -25.05
C VAL A 193 -10.16 -34.70 -26.29
N MET A 194 -9.06 -34.94 -27.01
CA MET A 194 -9.06 -35.79 -28.21
C MET A 194 -9.41 -37.25 -27.86
N ASP A 195 -8.96 -37.78 -26.71
CA ASP A 195 -9.30 -39.12 -26.22
C ASP A 195 -10.74 -39.28 -25.73
N ARG A 196 -11.42 -38.18 -25.34
CA ARG A 196 -12.87 -38.20 -25.05
C ARG A 196 -13.67 -38.14 -26.34
N VAL A 197 -13.28 -37.28 -27.28
CA VAL A 197 -13.93 -37.15 -28.59
C VAL A 197 -13.82 -38.45 -29.42
N ALA A 198 -12.71 -39.17 -29.32
CA ALA A 198 -12.54 -40.46 -29.98
C ALA A 198 -13.34 -41.61 -29.33
N ARG A 199 -13.67 -41.51 -28.04
CA ARG A 199 -14.49 -42.50 -27.32
C ARG A 199 -15.99 -42.31 -27.51
N ASP A 200 -16.43 -41.07 -27.73
CA ASP A 200 -17.84 -40.72 -27.93
C ASP A 200 -18.26 -40.65 -29.40
N ALA A 201 -17.39 -41.05 -30.34
CA ALA A 201 -17.73 -41.17 -31.75
C ALA A 201 -18.67 -42.39 -31.95
N PRO A 202 -19.90 -42.20 -32.46
CA PRO A 202 -20.77 -43.33 -32.78
C PRO A 202 -20.17 -44.17 -33.91
N GLY A 203 -20.10 -45.49 -33.69
CA GLY A 203 -19.70 -46.47 -34.69
C GLY A 203 -20.76 -46.70 -35.76
#